data_AF-A0A1Q9TV18-F1
#
_entry.id   AF-A0A1Q9TV18-F1
#
_cell.length_a   1.000
_cell.length_b   1.000
_cell.length_c   1.000
_cell.angle_alpha   90.00
_cell.angle_beta   90.00
_cell.angle_gamma   90.00
#
_symmetry.space_group_name_H-M   'P 1'
#
loop_
_entity.id
_entity.type
_entity.pdbx_description
1 polymer ?
#
loop_
_entity_poly.entity_id
_entity_poly.type
_entity_poly.pdbx_seq_one_letter_code
_entity_poly.pdbx_strand_id
1 'polypeptide(L)' 'MPVHFLTITGGTFAADLVGDTEQITEFTANRLQEAVTELGVGAKTAAGYGYMDVHRSQV' A
#
# COMPACT_ATOMS: atom_id res chain seq x y z
N MET A 1 17.94 -19.92 -12.96
CA MET A 1 17.56 -18.90 -13.96
C MET A 1 17.39 -17.57 -13.25
N PRO A 2 18.09 -16.49 -13.66
CA PRO A 2 17.81 -15.16 -13.10
C PRO A 2 16.38 -14.73 -13.45
N VAL A 3 15.69 -14.09 -12.51
CA VAL A 3 14.35 -13.50 -12.72
C VAL A 3 14.52 -11.99 -12.72
N HIS A 4 14.27 -11.38 -13.87
CA HIS A 4 14.25 -9.92 -14.01
C HIS A 4 12.87 -9.39 -13.60
N PHE A 5 12.86 -8.28 -12.87
CA PHE A 5 11.63 -7.57 -12.49
C PHE A 5 11.89 -6.07 -12.47
N LEU A 6 10.85 -5.29 -12.75
CA LEU A 6 10.92 -3.83 -12.72
C LEU A 6 10.78 -3.32 -11.28
N THR A 7 11.44 -2.21 -10.99
CA THR A 7 11.34 -1.50 -9.72
C THR A 7 10.85 -0.08 -9.93
N ILE A 8 10.13 0.44 -8.95
CA ILE A 8 9.64 1.81 -8.94
C ILE A 8 10.51 2.60 -7.97
N THR A 9 11.09 3.70 -8.43
CA THR A 9 11.97 4.55 -7.62
C THR A 9 11.21 5.65 -6.88
N GLY A 10 10.01 6.00 -7.35
CA GLY A 10 9.11 6.97 -6.74
C GLY A 10 7.83 7.14 -7.54
N GLY A 11 6.77 7.61 -6.88
CA GLY A 11 5.46 7.82 -7.49
C GLY A 11 4.33 7.72 -6.45
N THR A 12 3.10 7.96 -6.89
CA THR A 12 1.91 7.85 -6.06
C THR A 12 0.94 6.85 -6.69
N PHE A 13 0.40 5.96 -5.87
CA PHE A 13 -0.67 5.06 -6.25
C PHE A 13 -1.96 5.50 -5.57
N ALA A 14 -3.07 5.45 -6.30
CA ALA A 14 -4.40 5.59 -5.73
C ALA A 14 -4.93 4.21 -5.32
N ALA A 15 -5.52 4.12 -4.13
CA ALA A 15 -6.19 2.93 -3.65
C ALA A 15 -7.58 3.33 -3.16
N ASP A 16 -8.60 2.96 -3.93
CA ASP A 16 -10.01 3.22 -3.59
C ASP A 16 -10.56 2.04 -2.77
N LEU A 17 -11.16 2.36 -1.62
CA LEU A 17 -11.79 1.37 -0.75
C LEU A 17 -13.30 1.46 -0.87
N VAL A 18 -13.94 0.31 -1.10
CA VAL A 18 -15.39 0.19 -1.22
C VAL A 18 -15.89 -0.77 -0.15
N GLY A 19 -16.87 -0.33 0.63
CA GLY A 19 -17.48 -1.10 1.71
C GLY A 19 -18.90 -0.65 1.97
N ASP A 20 -19.68 -1.51 2.63
CA ASP A 20 -21.11 -1.28 2.87
C ASP A 20 -21.39 -0.11 3.82
N THR A 21 -20.42 0.21 4.69
CA THR A 21 -20.54 1.30 5.66
C THR A 21 -19.24 2.08 5.75
N GLU A 22 -19.35 3.37 6.09
CA GLU A 22 -18.20 4.25 6.33
C GLU A 22 -17.26 3.68 7.41
N GLN A 23 -17.80 3.09 8.47
CA GLN A 23 -17.01 2.47 9.54
C GLN A 23 -16.11 1.33 9.01
N ILE A 24 -16.64 0.46 8.14
CA ILE A 24 -15.85 -0.64 7.56
C ILE A 24 -14.77 -0.08 6.64
N THR A 25 -15.11 0.91 5.83
CA THR A 25 -14.17 1.54 4.91
C THR A 25 -13.03 2.25 5.66
N GLU A 26 -13.34 2.97 6.74
CA GLU A 26 -12.35 3.62 7.60
C GLU A 26 -11.47 2.63 8.35
N PHE A 27 -12.06 1.56 8.91
CA PHE A 27 -11.29 0.49 9.53
C PHE A 27 -10.31 -0.13 8.52
N THR A 28 -10.78 -0.38 7.30
CA THR A 28 -9.97 -0.94 6.22
C THR A 28 -8.88 0.03 5.76
N ALA A 29 -9.16 1.33 5.70
CA ALA A 29 -8.18 2.37 5.38
C ALA A 29 -7.03 2.38 6.39
N ASN A 30 -7.33 2.25 7.68
CA ASN A 30 -6.31 2.15 8.73
C ASN A 30 -5.46 0.88 8.57
N ARG A 31 -6.09 -0.27 8.29
CA ARG A 31 -5.38 -1.53 8.07
C ARG A 31 -4.50 -1.51 6.84
N LEU A 32 -4.99 -0.93 5.74
CA LEU A 32 -4.20 -0.76 4.53
C LEU A 32 -2.99 0.12 4.80
N GLN A 33 -3.18 1.23 5.51
CA GLN A 33 -2.09 2.12 5.90
C GLN A 33 -1.01 1.37 6.67
N GLU A 34 -1.38 0.67 7.75
CA GLU A 34 -0.43 -0.13 8.53
C GLU A 34 0.28 -1.19 7.69
N ALA A 35 -0.45 -1.90 6.82
CA ALA A 35 0.14 -2.93 5.97
C ALA A 35 1.20 -2.36 5.02
N VAL A 36 0.93 -1.23 4.35
CA VAL A 36 1.89 -0.67 3.39
C VAL A 36 3.08 0.02 4.07
N THR A 37 2.90 0.52 5.30
CA THR A 37 3.97 1.16 6.06
C THR A 37 4.84 0.18 6.85
N GLU A 38 4.28 -0.96 7.29
CA GLU A 38 4.98 -1.90 8.18
C GLU A 38 5.37 -3.22 7.52
N LEU A 39 4.63 -3.66 6.50
CA LEU A 39 4.88 -4.94 5.82
C LEU A 39 5.39 -4.76 4.39
N GLY A 40 5.06 -3.63 3.76
CA GLY A 40 5.36 -3.34 2.36
C GLY A 40 4.51 -4.16 1.37
N VAL A 41 4.55 -3.78 0.09
CA VAL A 41 3.79 -4.41 -1.00
C VAL A 41 4.72 -4.82 -2.15
N GLY A 42 4.43 -5.96 -2.77
CA GLY A 42 5.17 -6.48 -3.91
C GLY A 42 6.29 -7.44 -3.50
N ALA A 43 7.41 -7.40 -4.21
CA ALA A 43 8.50 -8.34 -4.02
C ALA A 43 9.56 -7.80 -3.05
N LYS A 44 10.24 -8.71 -2.33
CA LYS A 44 11.44 -8.43 -1.51
C LYS A 44 11.22 -7.43 -0.37
N THR A 45 10.05 -7.42 0.25
CA THR A 45 9.75 -6.55 1.42
C THR A 45 10.68 -6.80 2.60
N ALA A 46 11.07 -8.05 2.84
CA ALA A 46 12.10 -8.41 3.83
C ALA A 46 13.49 -7.80 3.56
N ALA A 47 13.74 -7.33 2.34
CA ALA A 47 14.96 -6.61 1.95
C ALA A 47 14.75 -5.09 1.84
N GLY A 48 13.61 -4.57 2.31
CA GLY A 48 13.32 -3.12 2.35
C GLY A 48 12.59 -2.56 1.13
N TYR A 49 12.13 -3.39 0.19
CA TYR A 49 11.37 -2.91 -0.97
C TYR A 49 9.88 -2.75 -0.65
N GLY A 50 9.21 -1.84 -1.35
CA GLY A 50 7.75 -1.80 -1.41
C GLY A 50 7.05 -1.13 -0.23
N TYR A 51 7.78 -0.46 0.66
CA TYR A 51 7.21 0.38 1.72
C TYR A 51 6.74 1.71 1.13
N MET A 52 5.61 2.20 1.63
CA MET A 52 4.94 3.40 1.10
C MET A 52 4.45 4.29 2.24
N ASP A 53 4.54 5.60 2.02
CA ASP A 53 3.80 6.57 2.83
C ASP A 53 2.36 6.69 2.33
N VAL A 54 1.42 6.97 3.24
CA VAL A 54 -0.01 7.10 2.91
C VAL A 54 -0.47 8.53 3.09
N HIS A 55 -1.07 9.06 2.03
CA HIS A 55 -1.77 10.35 2.04
C HIS A 55 -3.25 10.09 1.83
N ARG A 56 -4.07 10.45 2.83
CA ARG A 56 -5.52 10.38 2.70
C ARG A 56 -6.02 11.62 1.98
N SER A 57 -6.67 11.44 0.83
CA SER A 57 -7.45 12.50 0.23
C SER A 57 -8.72 12.67 1.04
N GLN A 58 -8.97 13.88 1.57
CA GLN A 58 -10.30 14.23 2.04
C GLN A 58 -11.15 14.48 0.79
N VAL A 59 -12.16 13.65 0.56
CA VAL A 59 -13.22 13.89 -0.41
C VAL A 59 -14.46 14.32 0.36
#